data_AF-A0A7W7IX08-F1
#
_entry.id   AF-A0A7W7IX08-F1
#
_cell.length_a   1.000
_cell.length_b   1.000
_cell.length_c   1.000
_cell.angle_alpha   90.00
_cell.angle_beta   90.00
_cell.angle_gamma   90.00
#
_symmetry.space_group_name_H-M   'P 1'
#
loop_
_entity.id
_entity.type
_entity.pdbx_description
1 polymer ?
#
loop_
_entity_poly.entity_id
_entity_poly.type
_entity_poly.pdbx_seq_one_letter_code
_entity_poly.pdbx_strand_id
1 'polypeptide(L)'
;MEKPKMYKRKRVIILFAALLVIFCGLQFLRPEITNPPITGDLKVPHEVQSILKNSCYDCHSNETNLTWYDKIAPASWLVAQHIKDGRSGLNFSNWDQLSAADQKAKLWESVNQVTLGAMPLGSYTLAHPKAELSPKDIKVLKDYIWNLRVNNIQQDTSKINALKAQSDHFKKAEVQSEVPKAPNGIAYIADYKNWAVVSTTQRVDNGTMRIIYGNDIAIKAIKKKQISPWPDGAILAKAAYDEIEDAEGNISQGAFKQVEFMIKDHKKYEATNGWGFARFKTLQLEPYGKNADFTIECMRCHQPMEKNDHVFTLPILQ
;
A
#
# COMPACT_ATOMS: atom_id res chain seq x y z
N MET A 1 37.12 52.36 18.21
CA MET A 1 35.98 52.19 17.28
C MET A 1 36.35 51.15 16.24
N GLU A 2 35.95 49.88 16.45
CA GLU A 2 36.16 48.81 15.47
C GLU A 2 35.27 49.04 14.24
N LYS A 3 35.88 49.17 13.05
CA LYS A 3 35.13 49.28 11.78
C LYS A 3 34.35 47.97 11.55
N PRO A 4 33.01 47.99 11.47
CA PRO A 4 32.28 46.74 11.29
C PRO A 4 32.48 46.23 9.87
N LYS A 5 33.12 45.05 9.75
CA LYS A 5 32.75 43.94 8.84
C LYS A 5 32.31 44.28 7.38
N MET A 6 32.76 45.36 6.74
CA MET A 6 32.43 45.70 5.34
C MET A 6 32.76 44.56 4.37
N TYR A 7 33.85 43.84 4.64
CA TYR A 7 34.27 42.68 3.85
C TYR A 7 33.33 41.47 4.00
N LYS A 8 32.69 41.28 5.17
CA LYS A 8 31.67 40.24 5.34
C LYS A 8 30.37 40.59 4.60
N ARG A 9 29.99 41.87 4.51
CA ARG A 9 28.79 42.32 3.77
C ARG A 9 28.88 42.06 2.26
N LYS A 10 30.05 42.32 1.64
CA LYS A 10 30.27 42.01 0.21
C LYS A 10 30.22 40.50 -0.06
N ARG A 11 30.82 39.68 0.81
CA ARG A 11 30.75 38.22 0.70
C ARG A 11 29.33 37.67 0.80
N VAL A 12 28.51 38.21 1.71
CA VAL A 12 27.09 37.83 1.84
C VAL A 12 26.30 38.16 0.58
N ILE A 13 26.53 39.34 -0.01
CA ILE A 13 25.86 39.74 -1.27
C ILE A 13 26.26 38.82 -2.42
N ILE A 14 27.54 38.49 -2.55
CA ILE A 14 28.04 37.57 -3.60
C ILE A 14 27.43 36.17 -3.42
N LEU A 15 27.36 35.66 -2.18
CA LEU A 15 26.73 34.37 -1.89
C LEU A 15 25.23 34.37 -2.24
N PHE A 16 24.51 35.44 -1.89
CA PHE A 16 23.10 35.56 -2.21
C PHE A 16 22.86 35.64 -3.74
N ALA A 17 23.67 36.42 -4.45
CA ALA A 17 23.60 36.51 -5.91
C ALA A 17 23.91 35.16 -6.57
N ALA A 18 24.92 34.43 -6.08
CA ALA A 18 25.23 33.09 -6.57
C ALA A 18 24.08 32.11 -6.33
N LEU A 19 23.48 32.11 -5.13
CA LEU A 19 22.30 31.28 -4.82
C LEU A 19 21.10 31.62 -5.72
N LEU A 20 20.87 32.90 -6.00
CA LEU A 20 19.80 33.33 -6.88
C LEU A 20 20.01 32.87 -8.33
N VAL A 21 21.25 32.99 -8.85
CA VAL A 21 21.61 32.46 -10.17
C VAL A 21 21.40 30.95 -10.25
N ILE A 22 21.84 30.21 -9.22
CA ILE A 22 21.61 28.76 -9.12
C ILE A 22 20.11 28.46 -9.12
N PHE A 23 19.33 29.14 -8.26
CA PHE A 23 17.88 28.94 -8.17
C PHE A 23 17.18 29.20 -9.50
N CYS A 24 17.52 30.28 -10.20
CA CYS A 24 17.01 30.58 -11.54
C CYS A 24 17.42 29.50 -12.55
N GLY A 25 18.67 29.04 -12.50
CA GLY A 25 19.15 27.93 -13.32
C GLY A 25 18.36 26.64 -13.10
N LEU A 26 18.07 26.30 -11.85
CA LEU A 26 17.27 25.12 -11.49
C LEU A 26 15.85 25.16 -12.05
N GLN A 27 15.25 26.34 -12.23
CA GLN A 27 13.89 26.45 -12.81
C GLN A 27 13.83 25.97 -14.27
N PHE A 28 14.94 26.00 -15.02
CA PHE A 28 15.00 25.48 -16.39
C PHE A 28 15.02 23.95 -16.45
N LEU A 29 15.34 23.27 -15.34
CA LEU A 29 15.41 21.81 -15.24
C LEU A 29 14.13 21.19 -14.63
N ARG A 30 12.98 21.86 -14.74
CA ARG A 30 11.71 21.36 -14.21
C ARG A 30 11.08 20.29 -15.13
N PRO A 31 10.62 19.15 -14.61
CA PRO A 31 9.84 18.18 -15.37
C PRO A 31 8.54 18.80 -15.85
N GLU A 32 8.08 18.35 -17.02
CA GLU A 32 6.76 18.69 -17.52
C GLU A 32 5.71 17.79 -16.87
N ILE A 33 4.67 18.40 -16.31
CA ILE A 33 3.51 17.70 -15.76
C ILE A 33 2.37 17.89 -16.76
N THR A 34 2.05 16.83 -17.49
CA THR A 34 1.00 16.84 -18.51
C THR A 34 -0.30 16.27 -17.97
N ASN A 35 -1.41 16.73 -18.53
CA ASN A 35 -2.76 16.23 -18.24
C ASN A 35 -3.33 15.60 -19.52
N PRO A 36 -3.13 14.28 -19.72
CA PRO A 36 -3.71 13.57 -20.85
C PRO A 36 -5.25 13.64 -20.84
N PRO A 37 -5.93 13.35 -21.96
CA PRO A 37 -7.38 13.29 -22.00
C PRO A 37 -7.95 12.31 -20.96
N ILE A 38 -9.14 12.62 -20.45
CA ILE A 38 -9.90 11.73 -19.57
C ILE A 38 -10.65 10.73 -20.45
N THR A 39 -10.47 9.43 -20.23
CA THR A 39 -11.15 8.39 -20.99
C THR A 39 -12.39 7.87 -20.28
N GLY A 40 -12.43 7.93 -18.94
CA GLY A 40 -13.56 7.48 -18.16
C GLY A 40 -13.62 8.13 -16.79
N ASP A 41 -14.84 8.48 -16.37
CA ASP A 41 -15.11 9.09 -15.07
C ASP A 41 -15.67 8.06 -14.08
N LEU A 42 -15.25 8.18 -12.83
CA LEU A 42 -15.71 7.36 -11.72
C LEU A 42 -17.09 7.86 -11.26
N LYS A 43 -18.14 7.07 -11.49
CA LYS A 43 -19.50 7.40 -11.05
C LYS A 43 -19.73 7.03 -9.58
N VAL A 44 -19.65 8.02 -8.71
CA VAL A 44 -19.88 7.88 -7.25
C VAL A 44 -20.86 8.96 -6.75
N PRO A 45 -21.46 8.79 -5.56
CA PRO A 45 -22.24 9.85 -4.93
C PRO A 45 -21.46 11.16 -4.82
N HIS A 46 -22.16 12.30 -4.89
CA HIS A 46 -21.53 13.63 -4.91
C HIS A 46 -20.58 13.88 -3.72
N GLU A 47 -20.92 13.40 -2.53
CA GLU A 47 -20.08 13.53 -1.34
C GLU A 47 -18.75 12.77 -1.50
N VAL A 48 -18.80 11.53 -2.02
CA VAL A 48 -17.60 10.72 -2.32
C VAL A 48 -16.77 11.40 -3.40
N GLN A 49 -17.40 11.87 -4.48
CA GLN A 49 -16.72 12.56 -5.58
C GLN A 49 -15.95 13.79 -5.07
N SER A 50 -16.57 14.57 -4.19
CA SER A 50 -15.96 15.79 -3.63
C SER A 50 -14.71 15.47 -2.81
N ILE A 51 -14.76 14.42 -1.99
CA ILE A 51 -13.61 13.95 -1.20
C ILE A 51 -12.47 13.50 -2.11
N LEU A 52 -12.76 12.69 -3.13
CA LEU A 52 -11.76 12.19 -4.08
C LEU A 52 -11.11 13.32 -4.87
N LYS A 53 -11.89 14.30 -5.35
CA LYS A 53 -11.35 15.45 -6.07
C LYS A 53 -10.42 16.30 -5.20
N ASN A 54 -10.78 16.51 -3.94
CA ASN A 54 -9.99 17.34 -3.02
C ASN A 54 -8.71 16.66 -2.52
N SER A 55 -8.74 15.33 -2.34
CA SER A 55 -7.68 14.61 -1.61
C SER A 55 -6.84 13.68 -2.48
N CYS A 56 -7.36 13.28 -3.64
CA CYS A 56 -6.73 12.23 -4.46
C CYS A 56 -6.38 12.68 -5.88
N TYR A 57 -7.21 13.51 -6.52
CA TYR A 57 -7.12 13.78 -7.97
C TYR A 57 -5.82 14.48 -8.37
N ASP A 58 -5.26 15.33 -7.50
CA ASP A 58 -4.00 16.01 -7.81
C ASP A 58 -2.87 15.03 -8.17
N CYS A 59 -2.82 13.86 -7.52
CA CYS A 59 -1.80 12.83 -7.78
C CYS A 59 -2.31 11.64 -8.59
N HIS A 60 -3.60 11.33 -8.50
CA HIS A 60 -4.21 10.11 -9.06
C HIS A 60 -5.18 10.38 -10.21
N SER A 61 -5.15 11.54 -10.86
CA SER A 61 -5.96 11.77 -12.07
C SER A 61 -5.20 12.62 -13.10
N ASN A 62 -5.73 12.68 -14.32
CA ASN A 62 -5.31 13.64 -15.34
C ASN A 62 -5.93 15.03 -15.14
N GLU A 63 -6.70 15.25 -14.07
CA GLU A 63 -7.26 16.54 -13.67
C GLU A 63 -6.40 17.23 -12.61
N THR A 64 -5.08 17.00 -12.62
CA THR A 64 -4.17 17.55 -11.61
C THR A 64 -4.27 19.08 -11.54
N ASN A 65 -4.52 19.61 -10.33
CA ASN A 65 -4.65 21.03 -10.08
C ASN A 65 -3.47 21.57 -9.26
N LEU A 66 -2.36 21.84 -9.96
CA LEU A 66 -1.15 22.36 -9.33
C LEU A 66 -1.30 23.83 -8.90
N THR A 67 -0.96 24.08 -7.64
CA THR A 67 -0.74 25.44 -7.13
C THR A 67 0.51 26.06 -7.76
N TRP A 68 0.71 27.36 -7.55
CA TRP A 68 1.84 28.07 -8.15
C TRP A 68 3.20 27.59 -7.58
N TYR A 69 3.26 27.21 -6.30
CA TYR A 69 4.50 26.79 -5.65
C TYR A 69 4.89 25.35 -6.03
N ASP A 70 3.93 24.51 -6.43
CA ASP A 70 4.20 23.17 -6.99
C ASP A 70 5.00 23.21 -8.28
N LYS A 71 4.98 24.35 -8.98
CA LYS A 71 5.64 24.53 -10.27
C LYS A 71 7.06 25.08 -10.15
N ILE A 72 7.54 25.29 -8.91
CA ILE A 72 8.85 25.87 -8.62
C ILE A 72 9.83 24.77 -8.20
N ALA A 73 11.02 24.75 -8.80
CA ALA A 73 12.06 23.82 -8.41
C ALA A 73 12.65 24.18 -7.02
N PRO A 74 12.99 23.20 -6.17
CA PRO A 74 12.98 21.75 -6.44
C PRO A 74 11.64 21.06 -6.14
N ALA A 75 10.62 21.77 -5.62
CA ALA A 75 9.35 21.16 -5.26
C ALA A 75 8.67 20.49 -6.47
N SER A 76 8.74 21.11 -7.65
CA SER A 76 8.19 20.56 -8.90
C SER A 76 8.74 19.20 -9.28
N TRP A 77 9.95 18.86 -8.85
CA TRP A 77 10.56 17.55 -9.12
C TRP A 77 9.89 16.46 -8.28
N LEU A 78 9.69 16.74 -6.99
CA LEU A 78 8.98 15.85 -6.07
C LEU A 78 7.52 15.68 -6.48
N VAL A 79 6.85 16.79 -6.83
CA VAL A 79 5.45 16.76 -7.29
C VAL A 79 5.31 15.94 -8.57
N ALA A 80 6.17 16.15 -9.57
CA ALA A 80 6.15 15.36 -10.80
C ALA A 80 6.37 13.86 -10.54
N GLN A 81 7.28 13.51 -9.64
CA GLN A 81 7.52 12.13 -9.25
C GLN A 81 6.29 11.52 -8.54
N HIS A 82 5.69 12.23 -7.58
CA HIS A 82 4.48 11.76 -6.88
C HIS A 82 3.29 11.57 -7.83
N ILE A 83 3.09 12.47 -8.79
CA ILE A 83 2.02 12.34 -9.79
C ILE A 83 2.28 11.13 -10.69
N LYS A 84 3.52 10.96 -11.15
CA LYS A 84 3.90 9.81 -11.98
C LYS A 84 3.68 8.49 -11.24
N ASP A 85 4.16 8.40 -10.00
CA ASP A 85 4.02 7.20 -9.18
C ASP A 85 2.54 6.95 -8.81
N GLY A 86 1.82 8.01 -8.43
CA GLY A 86 0.40 7.98 -8.11
C GLY A 86 -0.44 7.44 -9.27
N ARG A 87 -0.32 8.06 -10.45
CA ARG A 87 -1.02 7.63 -11.68
C ARG A 87 -0.63 6.21 -12.12
N SER A 88 0.60 5.76 -11.85
CA SER A 88 1.04 4.40 -12.17
C SER A 88 0.33 3.33 -11.33
N GLY A 89 -0.01 3.65 -10.08
CA GLY A 89 -0.73 2.76 -9.17
C GLY A 89 -2.25 2.86 -9.33
N LEU A 90 -2.76 4.06 -9.59
CA LEU A 90 -4.17 4.36 -9.75
C LEU A 90 -4.34 5.69 -10.51
N ASN A 91 -5.10 5.67 -11.61
CA ASN A 91 -5.52 6.87 -12.33
C ASN A 91 -7.05 6.90 -12.50
N PHE A 92 -7.72 7.81 -11.80
CA PHE A 92 -9.18 7.99 -11.86
C PHE A 92 -9.67 8.46 -13.22
N SER A 93 -8.82 9.08 -14.05
CA SER A 93 -9.21 9.53 -15.40
C SER A 93 -9.27 8.40 -16.43
N ASN A 94 -8.78 7.21 -16.07
CA ASN A 94 -8.77 6.03 -16.92
C ASN A 94 -9.69 4.93 -16.32
N TRP A 95 -10.73 5.34 -15.58
CA TRP A 95 -11.54 4.41 -14.80
C TRP A 95 -12.24 3.34 -15.64
N ASP A 96 -12.65 3.72 -16.85
CA ASP A 96 -13.32 2.87 -17.84
C ASP A 96 -12.42 1.74 -18.39
N GLN A 97 -11.10 1.89 -18.28
CA GLN A 97 -10.13 0.88 -18.73
C GLN A 97 -9.98 -0.27 -17.73
N LEU A 98 -10.45 -0.10 -16.50
CA LEU A 98 -10.37 -1.11 -15.45
C LEU A 98 -11.54 -2.09 -15.55
N SER A 99 -11.27 -3.38 -15.32
CA SER A 99 -12.33 -4.36 -15.15
C SER A 99 -13.19 -4.02 -13.92
N ALA A 100 -14.45 -4.46 -13.88
CA ALA A 100 -15.31 -4.20 -12.72
C ALA A 100 -14.73 -4.74 -11.40
N ALA A 101 -13.95 -5.83 -11.46
CA ALA A 101 -13.25 -6.37 -10.30
C ALA A 101 -12.09 -5.45 -9.86
N ASP A 102 -11.29 -4.96 -10.81
CA ASP A 102 -10.18 -4.04 -10.53
C ASP A 102 -10.67 -2.69 -9.99
N GLN A 103 -11.80 -2.19 -10.51
CA GLN A 103 -12.45 -0.98 -10.00
C GLN A 103 -12.79 -1.12 -8.52
N LYS A 104 -13.45 -2.22 -8.12
CA LYS A 104 -13.76 -2.50 -6.70
C LYS A 104 -12.50 -2.64 -5.86
N ALA A 105 -11.50 -3.37 -6.35
CA ALA A 105 -10.25 -3.58 -5.65
C ALA A 105 -9.48 -2.27 -5.42
N LYS A 106 -9.44 -1.38 -6.43
CA LYS A 106 -8.78 -0.07 -6.35
C LYS A 106 -9.48 0.89 -5.40
N LEU A 107 -10.81 0.90 -5.41
CA LEU A 107 -11.56 1.71 -4.44
C LEU A 107 -11.32 1.22 -3.01
N TRP A 108 -11.40 -0.10 -2.76
CA TRP A 108 -11.14 -0.66 -1.44
C TRP A 108 -9.71 -0.35 -0.98
N GLU A 109 -8.73 -0.53 -1.86
CA GLU A 109 -7.32 -0.25 -1.58
C GLU A 109 -7.14 1.22 -1.20
N SER A 110 -7.73 2.15 -1.97
CA SER A 110 -7.65 3.59 -1.69
C SER A 110 -8.19 3.94 -0.31
N VAL A 111 -9.37 3.42 0.04
CA VAL A 111 -9.98 3.66 1.36
C VAL A 111 -9.16 3.04 2.49
N ASN A 112 -8.58 1.86 2.27
CA ASN A 112 -7.73 1.20 3.26
C ASN A 112 -6.40 1.95 3.47
N GLN A 113 -5.77 2.46 2.40
CA GLN A 113 -4.57 3.29 2.50
C GLN A 113 -4.83 4.57 3.31
N VAL A 114 -5.97 5.22 3.06
CA VAL A 114 -6.38 6.40 3.85
C VAL A 114 -6.69 6.03 5.30
N THR A 115 -7.42 4.94 5.53
CA THR A 115 -7.80 4.48 6.88
C THR A 115 -6.57 4.15 7.74
N LEU A 116 -5.51 3.64 7.11
CA LEU A 116 -4.24 3.31 7.77
C LEU A 116 -3.27 4.49 7.85
N GLY A 117 -3.66 5.69 7.38
CA GLY A 117 -2.84 6.89 7.43
C GLY A 117 -1.66 6.90 6.45
N ALA A 118 -1.65 5.98 5.49
CA ALA A 118 -0.63 5.91 4.45
C ALA A 118 -0.82 6.97 3.37
N MET A 119 -2.07 7.39 3.15
CA MET A 119 -2.46 8.40 2.18
C MET A 119 -3.41 9.44 2.81
N PRO A 120 -3.34 10.71 2.40
CA PRO A 120 -2.30 11.28 1.53
C PRO A 120 -0.94 11.33 2.25
N LEU A 121 0.15 11.47 1.48
CA LEU A 121 1.49 11.55 2.06
C LEU A 121 1.57 12.72 3.06
N GLY A 122 2.11 12.49 4.26
CA GLY A 122 2.19 13.55 5.28
C GLY A 122 3.03 14.76 4.85
N SER A 123 4.02 14.57 3.99
CA SER A 123 4.78 15.68 3.39
C SER A 123 3.91 16.53 2.46
N TYR A 124 2.95 15.91 1.78
CA TYR A 124 2.00 16.60 0.91
C TYR A 124 1.00 17.41 1.73
N THR A 125 0.38 16.83 2.77
CA THR A 125 -0.63 17.56 3.59
C THR A 125 -0.04 18.75 4.35
N LEU A 126 1.27 18.76 4.65
CA LEU A 126 1.95 19.93 5.22
C LEU A 126 1.92 21.17 4.29
N ALA A 127 2.04 20.96 2.99
CA ALA A 127 1.94 22.02 1.99
C ALA A 127 0.50 22.22 1.49
N HIS A 128 -0.30 21.15 1.49
CA HIS A 128 -1.67 21.08 0.98
C HIS A 128 -2.65 20.60 2.08
N PRO A 129 -2.90 21.40 3.13
CA PRO A 129 -3.75 20.98 4.24
C PRO A 129 -5.20 20.70 3.82
N LYS A 130 -5.64 21.24 2.68
CA LYS A 130 -6.98 20.96 2.12
C LYS A 130 -7.16 19.52 1.64
N ALA A 131 -6.06 18.80 1.38
CA ALA A 131 -6.09 17.40 0.96
C ALA A 131 -6.19 16.44 2.15
N GLU A 132 -6.00 16.92 3.38
CA GLU A 132 -6.12 16.10 4.59
C GLU A 132 -7.58 15.65 4.78
N LEU A 133 -7.79 14.33 4.86
CA LEU A 133 -9.12 13.78 5.09
C LEU A 133 -9.50 13.85 6.55
N SER A 134 -10.67 14.43 6.84
CA SER A 134 -11.22 14.42 8.19
C SER A 134 -11.75 13.03 8.57
N PRO A 135 -11.92 12.72 9.87
CA PRO A 135 -12.57 11.49 10.30
C PRO A 135 -13.97 11.27 9.69
N LYS A 136 -14.68 12.36 9.39
CA LYS A 136 -15.97 12.33 8.70
C LYS A 136 -15.80 11.86 7.26
N ASP A 137 -14.84 12.40 6.52
CA ASP A 137 -14.59 12.01 5.12
C ASP A 137 -14.19 10.53 5.03
N ILE A 138 -13.31 10.09 5.93
CA ILE A 138 -12.92 8.67 6.03
C ILE A 138 -14.14 7.79 6.28
N LYS A 139 -15.05 8.22 7.18
CA LYS A 139 -16.29 7.47 7.44
C LYS A 139 -17.17 7.37 6.20
N VAL A 140 -17.37 8.47 5.46
CA VAL A 140 -18.15 8.47 4.20
C VAL A 140 -17.57 7.47 3.19
N LEU A 141 -16.24 7.48 3.02
CA LEU A 141 -15.56 6.54 2.12
C LEU A 141 -15.70 5.08 2.58
N LYS A 142 -15.57 4.81 3.88
CA LYS A 142 -15.74 3.46 4.45
C LYS A 142 -17.18 2.96 4.27
N ASP A 143 -18.17 3.78 4.56
CA ASP A 143 -19.58 3.44 4.40
C ASP A 143 -19.91 3.16 2.93
N TYR A 144 -19.37 3.97 2.01
CA TYR A 144 -19.53 3.75 0.57
C TYR A 144 -18.99 2.37 0.16
N ILE A 145 -17.76 2.02 0.54
CA ILE A 145 -17.16 0.72 0.22
C ILE A 145 -17.90 -0.44 0.87
N TRP A 146 -18.37 -0.27 2.09
CA TRP A 146 -19.15 -1.28 2.80
C TRP A 146 -20.48 -1.58 2.10
N ASN A 147 -21.10 -0.58 1.48
CA ASN A 147 -22.32 -0.75 0.70
C ASN A 147 -22.07 -1.34 -0.70
N LEU A 148 -20.84 -1.28 -1.19
CA LEU A 148 -20.40 -1.96 -2.41
C LEU A 148 -19.99 -3.42 -2.19
N ARG A 149 -20.04 -3.91 -0.94
CA ARG A 149 -19.68 -5.29 -0.62
C ARG A 149 -20.42 -6.25 -1.52
N VAL A 150 -19.76 -7.35 -1.87
CA VAL A 150 -20.39 -8.41 -2.66
C VAL A 150 -21.50 -9.05 -1.81
N ASN A 151 -22.75 -8.58 -2.00
CA ASN A 151 -23.95 -9.15 -1.39
C ASN A 151 -24.29 -10.49 -2.08
N ASN A 152 -23.47 -11.50 -1.87
CA ASN A 152 -23.74 -12.88 -2.30
C ASN A 152 -23.14 -13.85 -1.27
N ILE A 153 -23.45 -13.62 0.00
CA ILE A 153 -23.09 -14.52 1.11
C ILE A 153 -24.36 -15.20 1.61
N GLN A 154 -25.12 -15.79 0.70
CA GLN A 154 -26.06 -16.82 1.07
C GLN A 154 -25.31 -18.14 0.95
N GLN A 155 -24.89 -18.71 2.09
CA GLN A 155 -24.19 -20.00 2.24
C GLN A 155 -23.64 -20.54 0.91
N ASP A 156 -22.56 -19.95 0.42
CA ASP A 156 -22.01 -20.27 -0.89
C ASP A 156 -21.42 -21.69 -0.82
N THR A 157 -22.27 -22.66 -1.16
CA THR A 157 -21.95 -24.09 -1.13
C THR A 157 -20.72 -24.38 -1.99
N SER A 158 -20.41 -23.53 -2.99
CA SER A 158 -19.19 -23.63 -3.77
C SER A 158 -17.92 -23.36 -2.95
N LYS A 159 -17.92 -22.32 -2.10
CA LYS A 159 -16.81 -22.00 -1.19
C LYS A 159 -16.60 -23.10 -0.14
N ILE A 160 -17.70 -23.62 0.41
CA ILE A 160 -17.66 -24.73 1.39
C ILE A 160 -17.13 -26.00 0.73
N ASN A 161 -17.60 -26.33 -0.47
CA ASN A 161 -17.12 -27.50 -1.22
C ASN A 161 -15.65 -27.36 -1.62
N ALA A 162 -15.22 -26.16 -2.03
CA ALA A 162 -13.83 -25.86 -2.34
C ALA A 162 -12.93 -26.01 -1.11
N LEU A 163 -13.37 -25.53 0.06
CA LEU A 163 -12.66 -25.72 1.32
C LEU A 163 -12.56 -27.21 1.70
N LYS A 164 -13.64 -27.98 1.51
CA LYS A 164 -13.63 -29.42 1.78
C LYS A 164 -12.65 -30.16 0.87
N ALA A 165 -12.71 -29.89 -0.45
CA ALA A 165 -11.79 -30.47 -1.42
C ALA A 165 -10.33 -30.09 -1.12
N GLN A 166 -10.09 -28.84 -0.71
CA GLN A 166 -8.79 -28.38 -0.26
C GLN A 166 -8.30 -29.13 0.99
N SER A 167 -9.17 -29.30 1.98
CA SER A 167 -8.83 -30.00 3.23
C SER A 167 -8.44 -31.45 2.95
N ASP A 168 -9.16 -32.10 2.03
CA ASP A 168 -8.85 -33.47 1.58
C ASP A 168 -7.55 -33.53 0.76
N HIS A 169 -7.25 -32.51 -0.05
CA HIS A 169 -5.98 -32.40 -0.76
C HIS A 169 -4.80 -32.23 0.20
N PHE A 170 -4.91 -31.34 1.20
CA PHE A 170 -3.85 -31.13 2.18
C PHE A 170 -3.57 -32.36 3.06
N LYS A 171 -4.60 -33.15 3.40
CA LYS A 171 -4.41 -34.45 4.07
C LYS A 171 -3.65 -35.48 3.22
N LYS A 172 -3.64 -35.33 1.89
CA LYS A 172 -2.92 -36.22 0.95
C LYS A 172 -1.56 -35.67 0.51
N ALA A 173 -1.35 -34.35 0.60
CA ALA A 173 -0.20 -33.64 0.06
C ALA A 173 0.99 -33.49 1.04
N GLU A 174 0.97 -34.15 2.22
CA GLU A 174 2.11 -34.21 3.14
C GLU A 174 3.39 -34.84 2.53
N VAL A 175 3.33 -35.29 1.27
CA VAL A 175 4.45 -35.89 0.53
C VAL A 175 4.75 -35.09 -0.75
N GLN A 176 5.11 -33.81 -0.62
CA GLN A 176 5.67 -33.04 -1.73
C GLN A 176 7.18 -32.84 -1.49
N SER A 177 8.01 -33.37 -2.41
CA SER A 177 9.46 -33.54 -2.21
C SER A 177 10.27 -32.25 -2.29
N GLU A 178 9.73 -31.18 -2.89
CA GLU A 178 10.40 -29.89 -2.98
C GLU A 178 9.45 -28.74 -2.62
N VAL A 179 9.93 -27.86 -1.74
CA VAL A 179 9.21 -26.67 -1.30
C VAL A 179 9.28 -25.60 -2.40
N PRO A 180 8.14 -25.10 -2.90
CA PRO A 180 8.11 -24.04 -3.92
C PRO A 180 8.88 -22.80 -3.48
N LYS A 181 9.57 -22.15 -4.44
CA LYS A 181 10.34 -20.92 -4.21
C LYS A 181 9.86 -19.80 -5.11
N ALA A 182 9.76 -18.60 -4.55
CA ALA A 182 9.55 -17.39 -5.32
C ALA A 182 10.80 -17.07 -6.18
N PRO A 183 10.67 -16.25 -7.24
CA PRO A 183 11.79 -15.91 -8.13
C PRO A 183 12.99 -15.25 -7.44
N ASN A 184 12.80 -14.66 -6.25
CA ASN A 184 13.86 -14.10 -5.41
C ASN A 184 14.49 -15.12 -4.44
N GLY A 185 14.14 -16.40 -4.55
CA GLY A 185 14.69 -17.50 -3.77
C GLY A 185 14.04 -17.73 -2.39
N ILE A 186 13.03 -16.93 -2.00
CA ILE A 186 12.29 -17.16 -0.75
C ILE A 186 11.40 -18.40 -0.94
N ALA A 187 11.59 -19.41 -0.09
CA ALA A 187 10.78 -20.62 -0.09
C ALA A 187 9.44 -20.42 0.62
N TYR A 188 8.43 -21.20 0.24
CA TYR A 188 7.18 -21.28 0.97
C TYR A 188 7.41 -21.80 2.40
N ILE A 189 6.85 -21.11 3.41
CA ILE A 189 7.07 -21.42 4.83
C ILE A 189 5.83 -22.09 5.41
N ALA A 190 5.66 -23.40 5.24
CA ALA A 190 4.42 -24.11 5.64
C ALA A 190 4.02 -23.90 7.12
N ASP A 191 5.01 -23.71 7.98
CA ASP A 191 4.85 -23.57 9.44
C ASP A 191 4.10 -22.30 9.87
N TYR A 192 3.88 -21.31 8.98
CA TYR A 192 3.15 -20.09 9.35
C TYR A 192 1.76 -20.36 9.94
N LYS A 193 1.16 -21.50 9.61
CA LYS A 193 -0.15 -21.92 10.12
C LYS A 193 -0.15 -22.20 11.63
N ASN A 194 1.03 -22.46 12.21
CA ASN A 194 1.23 -22.68 13.64
C ASN A 194 1.63 -21.40 14.40
N TRP A 195 1.86 -20.31 13.70
CA TRP A 195 2.29 -19.04 14.30
C TRP A 195 1.11 -18.31 14.93
N ALA A 196 1.41 -17.34 15.81
CA ALA A 196 0.36 -16.57 16.46
C ALA A 196 -0.28 -15.56 15.50
N VAL A 197 -1.60 -15.38 15.63
CA VAL A 197 -2.36 -14.37 14.87
C VAL A 197 -2.03 -12.98 15.42
N VAL A 198 -1.60 -12.10 14.52
CA VAL A 198 -1.29 -10.69 14.79
C VAL A 198 -2.50 -9.79 14.51
N SER A 199 -3.21 -10.05 13.41
CA SER A 199 -4.33 -9.24 12.96
C SER A 199 -5.22 -9.96 11.95
N THR A 200 -6.47 -9.51 11.82
CA THR A 200 -7.41 -9.98 10.80
C THR A 200 -8.06 -8.79 10.10
N THR A 201 -8.30 -8.91 8.79
CA THR A 201 -8.97 -7.86 8.00
C THR A 201 -9.88 -8.50 6.95
N GLN A 202 -10.93 -7.78 6.56
CA GLN A 202 -11.88 -8.23 5.53
C GLN A 202 -11.69 -7.41 4.24
N ARG A 203 -11.80 -8.10 3.10
CA ARG A 203 -11.81 -7.52 1.76
C ARG A 203 -13.19 -7.67 1.15
N VAL A 204 -14.04 -6.70 1.44
CA VAL A 204 -15.43 -6.65 0.99
C VAL A 204 -15.57 -6.49 -0.53
N ASP A 205 -14.50 -6.02 -1.22
CA ASP A 205 -14.46 -5.89 -2.67
C ASP A 205 -14.53 -7.22 -3.41
N ASN A 206 -14.05 -8.30 -2.78
CA ASN A 206 -13.97 -9.63 -3.37
C ASN A 206 -14.44 -10.76 -2.43
N GLY A 207 -15.00 -10.43 -1.26
CA GLY A 207 -15.58 -11.40 -0.34
C GLY A 207 -14.56 -12.37 0.26
N THR A 208 -13.37 -11.85 0.61
CA THR A 208 -12.29 -12.64 1.20
C THR A 208 -11.81 -12.03 2.51
N MET A 209 -11.32 -12.87 3.42
CA MET A 209 -10.70 -12.44 4.68
C MET A 209 -9.19 -12.65 4.66
N ARG A 210 -8.46 -11.87 5.46
CA ARG A 210 -7.02 -11.98 5.65
C ARG A 210 -6.71 -12.23 7.11
N ILE A 211 -5.79 -13.16 7.34
CA ILE A 211 -5.23 -13.43 8.66
C ILE A 211 -3.72 -13.19 8.55
N ILE A 212 -3.21 -12.34 9.42
CA ILE A 212 -1.79 -12.03 9.50
C ILE A 212 -1.24 -12.78 10.70
N TYR A 213 -0.24 -13.62 10.46
CA TYR A 213 0.48 -14.39 11.45
C TYR A 213 1.89 -13.81 11.64
N GLY A 214 2.42 -13.93 12.84
CA GLY A 214 3.78 -13.52 13.17
C GLY A 214 4.54 -14.66 13.82
N ASN A 215 5.77 -14.91 13.36
CA ASN A 215 6.65 -15.87 14.04
C ASN A 215 7.04 -15.40 15.44
N ASP A 216 7.69 -16.25 16.24
CA ASP A 216 8.07 -15.94 17.62
C ASP A 216 8.86 -14.64 17.77
N ILE A 217 9.72 -14.31 16.79
CA ILE A 217 10.50 -13.07 16.77
C ILE A 217 9.56 -11.87 16.62
N ALA A 218 8.66 -11.91 15.63
CA ALA A 218 7.67 -10.87 15.41
C ALA A 218 6.75 -10.69 16.63
N ILE A 219 6.30 -11.78 17.25
CA ILE A 219 5.43 -11.72 18.43
C ILE A 219 6.16 -11.15 19.65
N LYS A 220 7.43 -11.51 19.87
CA LYS A 220 8.26 -10.91 20.93
C LYS A 220 8.45 -9.41 20.67
N ALA A 221 8.66 -9.00 19.43
CA ALA A 221 8.80 -7.60 19.03
C ALA A 221 7.51 -6.80 19.30
N ILE A 222 6.35 -7.34 18.92
CA ILE A 222 5.03 -6.76 19.20
C ILE A 222 4.83 -6.56 20.71
N LYS A 223 5.04 -7.61 21.51
CA LYS A 223 4.87 -7.55 22.97
C LYS A 223 5.77 -6.50 23.63
N LYS A 224 6.98 -6.31 23.09
CA LYS A 224 7.94 -5.30 23.58
C LYS A 224 7.73 -3.91 22.97
N LYS A 225 6.77 -3.74 22.04
CA LYS A 225 6.56 -2.52 21.25
C LYS A 225 7.81 -2.09 20.46
N GLN A 226 8.61 -3.06 20.02
CA GLN A 226 9.86 -2.87 19.28
C GLN A 226 9.68 -3.32 17.82
N ILE A 227 8.81 -2.61 17.11
CA ILE A 227 8.38 -2.94 15.74
C ILE A 227 8.73 -1.86 14.70
N SER A 228 9.50 -0.84 15.09
CA SER A 228 10.01 0.18 14.18
C SER A 228 11.43 0.57 14.61
N PRO A 229 12.48 -0.08 14.05
CA PRO A 229 12.40 -1.18 13.08
C PRO A 229 12.00 -2.52 13.71
N TRP A 230 11.49 -3.44 12.89
CA TRP A 230 11.37 -4.86 13.27
C TRP A 230 12.77 -5.50 13.36
N PRO A 231 12.97 -6.47 14.27
CA PRO A 231 14.22 -7.20 14.36
C PRO A 231 14.41 -8.16 13.17
N ASP A 232 15.66 -8.40 12.77
CA ASP A 232 15.96 -9.41 11.75
C ASP A 232 15.43 -10.79 12.14
N GLY A 233 14.98 -11.54 11.14
CA GLY A 233 14.32 -12.82 11.33
C GLY A 233 12.84 -12.70 11.70
N ALA A 234 12.30 -11.49 11.93
CA ALA A 234 10.85 -11.30 12.04
C ALA A 234 10.18 -11.68 10.70
N ILE A 235 9.12 -12.49 10.78
CA ILE A 235 8.33 -12.88 9.61
C ILE A 235 6.86 -12.61 9.87
N LEU A 236 6.23 -11.93 8.93
CA LEU A 236 4.78 -11.76 8.85
C LEU A 236 4.24 -12.55 7.67
N ALA A 237 3.27 -13.42 7.91
CA ALA A 237 2.57 -14.18 6.89
C ALA A 237 1.12 -13.71 6.78
N LYS A 238 0.72 -13.18 5.64
CA LYS A 238 -0.66 -12.74 5.37
C LYS A 238 -1.35 -13.79 4.50
N ALA A 239 -2.15 -14.64 5.12
CA ALA A 239 -2.94 -15.65 4.42
C ALA A 239 -4.31 -15.09 4.02
N ALA A 240 -4.79 -15.51 2.86
CA ALA A 240 -6.05 -15.11 2.26
C ALA A 240 -6.97 -16.30 2.11
N TYR A 241 -8.20 -16.14 2.57
CA TYR A 241 -9.26 -17.14 2.48
C TYR A 241 -10.51 -16.49 1.90
N ASP A 242 -11.34 -17.27 1.20
CA ASP A 242 -12.73 -16.90 1.02
C ASP A 242 -13.37 -16.62 2.39
N GLU A 243 -14.25 -15.63 2.42
CA GLU A 243 -15.08 -15.37 3.59
C GLU A 243 -16.39 -16.16 3.45
N ILE A 244 -16.78 -16.85 4.54
CA ILE A 244 -18.07 -17.53 4.69
C ILE A 244 -18.78 -16.87 5.86
N GLU A 245 -19.99 -16.34 5.61
CA GLU A 245 -20.90 -15.82 6.63
C GLU A 245 -22.07 -16.79 6.77
N ASP A 246 -22.42 -17.16 8.00
CA ASP A 246 -23.61 -17.96 8.29
C ASP A 246 -24.88 -17.09 8.40
N ALA A 247 -26.03 -17.73 8.65
CA ALA A 247 -27.32 -17.02 8.71
C ALA A 247 -27.41 -16.07 9.90
N GLU A 248 -26.57 -16.29 10.92
CA GLU A 248 -26.46 -15.52 12.15
C GLU A 248 -25.45 -14.36 12.00
N GLY A 249 -24.75 -14.25 10.86
CA GLY A 249 -23.76 -13.22 10.59
C GLY A 249 -22.35 -13.55 11.12
N ASN A 250 -22.10 -14.78 11.57
CA ASN A 250 -20.76 -15.19 12.00
C ASN A 250 -19.88 -15.46 10.79
N ILE A 251 -18.64 -14.95 10.87
CA ILE A 251 -17.66 -15.06 9.79
C ILE A 251 -16.67 -16.18 10.09
N SER A 252 -16.44 -17.03 9.10
CA SER A 252 -15.50 -18.15 9.14
C SER A 252 -14.65 -18.25 7.88
N GLN A 253 -13.57 -19.04 7.97
CA GLN A 253 -12.63 -19.24 6.87
C GLN A 253 -13.20 -20.20 5.83
N GLY A 254 -13.21 -19.77 4.58
CA GLY A 254 -13.46 -20.59 3.39
C GLY A 254 -12.18 -21.07 2.72
N ALA A 255 -12.27 -21.37 1.42
CA ALA A 255 -11.14 -21.86 0.64
C ALA A 255 -9.94 -20.88 0.63
N PHE A 256 -8.74 -21.42 0.77
CA PHE A 256 -7.49 -20.67 0.68
C PHE A 256 -7.29 -20.13 -0.74
N LYS A 257 -6.83 -18.88 -0.80
CA LYS A 257 -6.52 -18.20 -2.05
C LYS A 257 -5.04 -18.02 -2.26
N GLN A 258 -4.32 -17.62 -1.22
CA GLN A 258 -2.90 -17.30 -1.29
C GLN A 258 -2.30 -17.01 0.09
N VAL A 259 -0.97 -17.02 0.17
CA VAL A 259 -0.21 -16.46 1.29
C VAL A 259 0.88 -15.53 0.78
N GLU A 260 1.11 -14.46 1.52
CA GLU A 260 2.15 -13.47 1.27
C GLU A 260 3.06 -13.42 2.49
N PHE A 261 4.37 -13.34 2.29
CA PHE A 261 5.38 -13.27 3.34
C PHE A 261 6.14 -11.95 3.25
N MET A 262 6.38 -11.35 4.41
CA MET A 262 7.38 -10.31 4.62
C MET A 262 8.42 -10.83 5.62
N ILE A 263 9.70 -10.84 5.23
CA ILE A 263 10.82 -11.36 6.04
C ILE A 263 11.81 -10.23 6.29
N LYS A 264 12.07 -9.90 7.55
CA LYS A 264 13.05 -8.88 7.91
C LYS A 264 14.47 -9.45 7.87
N ASP A 265 15.33 -8.83 7.07
CA ASP A 265 16.78 -9.03 7.08
C ASP A 265 17.41 -7.79 6.43
N HIS A 266 17.96 -6.90 7.26
CA HIS A 266 18.49 -5.60 6.79
C HIS A 266 19.60 -5.75 5.75
N LYS A 267 20.41 -6.80 5.86
CA LYS A 267 21.57 -7.01 4.98
C LYS A 267 21.16 -7.71 3.69
N LYS A 268 20.34 -8.75 3.79
CA LYS A 268 19.93 -9.55 2.63
C LYS A 268 18.97 -8.79 1.71
N TYR A 269 18.13 -7.92 2.27
CA TYR A 269 17.08 -7.22 1.53
C TYR A 269 17.28 -5.69 1.54
N GLU A 270 18.53 -5.23 1.50
CA GLU A 270 18.89 -3.80 1.51
C GLU A 270 18.14 -3.00 0.43
N ALA A 271 18.03 -3.55 -0.78
CA ALA A 271 17.33 -2.94 -1.92
C ALA A 271 15.82 -2.68 -1.69
N THR A 272 15.24 -3.30 -0.66
CA THR A 272 13.84 -3.17 -0.28
C THR A 272 13.72 -2.84 1.20
N ASN A 273 14.57 -1.93 1.70
CA ASN A 273 14.56 -1.42 3.08
C ASN A 273 14.56 -2.53 4.15
N GLY A 274 15.30 -3.61 3.88
CA GLY A 274 15.43 -4.76 4.78
C GLY A 274 14.27 -5.74 4.76
N TRP A 275 13.35 -5.65 3.79
CA TRP A 275 12.19 -6.54 3.67
C TRP A 275 12.22 -7.44 2.43
N GLY A 276 12.25 -8.74 2.65
CA GLY A 276 12.03 -9.74 1.61
C GLY A 276 10.54 -10.01 1.44
N PHE A 277 10.06 -10.00 0.20
CA PHE A 277 8.67 -10.27 -0.15
C PHE A 277 8.53 -11.58 -0.90
N ALA A 278 7.51 -12.37 -0.58
CA ALA A 278 7.13 -13.53 -1.40
C ALA A 278 5.61 -13.70 -1.39
N ARG A 279 5.06 -14.22 -2.49
CA ARG A 279 3.64 -14.50 -2.62
C ARG A 279 3.44 -15.82 -3.33
N PHE A 280 2.61 -16.68 -2.76
CA PHE A 280 2.25 -17.99 -3.29
C PHE A 280 0.74 -18.04 -3.47
N LYS A 281 0.31 -18.28 -4.71
CA LYS A 281 -1.09 -18.28 -5.10
C LYS A 281 -1.62 -19.70 -5.16
N THR A 282 -2.93 -19.83 -4.97
CA THR A 282 -3.69 -21.07 -5.14
C THR A 282 -3.24 -22.19 -4.20
N LEU A 283 -3.87 -23.36 -4.32
CA LEU A 283 -3.48 -24.56 -3.58
C LEU A 283 -2.17 -25.16 -4.10
N GLN A 284 -1.82 -24.86 -5.35
CA GLN A 284 -0.62 -25.35 -6.02
C GLN A 284 0.64 -24.58 -5.57
N LEU A 285 0.49 -23.55 -4.73
CA LEU A 285 1.58 -22.70 -4.24
C LEU A 285 2.41 -22.12 -5.38
N GLU A 286 1.72 -21.67 -6.44
CA GLU A 286 2.34 -21.03 -7.59
C GLU A 286 3.02 -19.72 -7.13
N PRO A 287 4.34 -19.58 -7.32
CA PRO A 287 5.03 -18.36 -6.94
C PRO A 287 4.63 -17.20 -7.84
N TYR A 288 4.43 -16.04 -7.24
CA TYR A 288 4.15 -14.81 -7.97
C TYR A 288 5.44 -14.09 -8.38
N GLY A 289 5.40 -13.41 -9.53
CA GLY A 289 6.52 -12.69 -10.13
C GLY A 289 7.18 -13.48 -11.25
N LYS A 290 7.71 -12.79 -12.27
CA LYS A 290 8.44 -13.41 -13.38
C LYS A 290 9.94 -13.57 -13.06
N ASN A 291 10.49 -12.63 -12.30
CA ASN A 291 11.89 -12.54 -11.89
C ASN A 291 11.94 -11.90 -10.49
N ALA A 292 13.12 -11.71 -9.91
CA ALA A 292 13.27 -11.17 -8.56
C ALA A 292 12.78 -9.70 -8.41
N ASP A 293 12.64 -8.93 -9.49
CA ASP A 293 12.31 -7.50 -9.45
C ASP A 293 10.87 -7.22 -8.99
N PHE A 294 10.00 -8.23 -8.93
CA PHE A 294 8.64 -8.08 -8.41
C PHE A 294 8.63 -7.46 -6.99
N THR A 295 9.68 -7.64 -6.20
CA THR A 295 9.78 -7.07 -4.86
C THR A 295 9.75 -5.54 -4.85
N ILE A 296 10.15 -4.88 -5.95
CA ILE A 296 10.08 -3.42 -6.09
C ILE A 296 8.62 -2.95 -6.07
N GLU A 297 7.72 -3.71 -6.70
CA GLU A 297 6.30 -3.35 -6.73
C GLU A 297 5.66 -3.51 -5.34
N CYS A 298 6.10 -4.52 -4.57
CA CYS A 298 5.70 -4.71 -3.19
C CYS A 298 6.19 -3.56 -2.32
N MET A 299 7.48 -3.21 -2.41
CA MET A 299 8.05 -2.13 -1.63
C MET A 299 7.43 -0.77 -2.00
N ARG A 300 7.15 -0.50 -3.27
CA ARG A 300 6.48 0.76 -3.66
C ARG A 300 5.12 0.95 -2.97
N CYS A 301 4.35 -0.14 -2.83
CA CYS A 301 3.08 -0.11 -2.09
C CYS A 301 3.29 0.07 -0.57
N HIS A 302 4.39 -0.45 -0.03
CA HIS A 302 4.73 -0.40 1.40
C HIS A 302 5.55 0.84 1.81
N GLN A 303 6.08 1.60 0.86
CA GLN A 303 6.89 2.80 1.10
C GLN A 303 6.17 3.85 1.95
N PRO A 304 4.87 4.15 1.75
CA PRO A 304 4.17 5.14 2.57
C PRO A 304 4.18 4.83 4.08
N MET A 305 4.41 3.56 4.45
CA MET A 305 4.49 3.11 5.84
C MET A 305 5.92 3.13 6.40
N GLU A 306 6.86 3.88 5.82
CA GLU A 306 8.26 3.98 6.26
C GLU A 306 8.42 4.25 7.77
N LYS A 307 7.58 5.11 8.35
CA LYS A 307 7.60 5.40 9.80
C LYS A 307 7.25 4.19 10.68
N ASN A 308 6.55 3.21 10.12
CA ASN A 308 6.17 1.95 10.76
C ASN A 308 6.99 0.80 10.19
N ASP A 309 8.21 1.08 9.74
CA ASP A 309 9.13 0.13 9.11
C ASP A 309 8.45 -0.67 7.98
N HIS A 310 7.69 0.05 7.14
CA HIS A 310 7.02 -0.47 5.95
C HIS A 310 5.91 -1.50 6.22
N VAL A 311 5.41 -1.62 7.44
CA VAL A 311 4.34 -2.57 7.81
C VAL A 311 3.02 -1.84 8.06
N PHE A 312 1.97 -2.23 7.32
CA PHE A 312 0.60 -1.73 7.49
C PHE A 312 -0.10 -2.31 8.73
N THR A 313 0.34 -3.47 9.19
CA THR A 313 -0.30 -4.20 10.27
C THR A 313 -0.10 -3.50 11.61
N LEU A 314 -1.19 -2.97 12.16
CA LEU A 314 -1.26 -2.65 13.58
C LEU A 314 -1.66 -3.94 14.31
N PRO A 315 -0.84 -4.46 15.24
CA PRO A 315 -1.22 -5.62 16.03
C PRO A 315 -2.54 -5.36 16.74
N ILE A 316 -3.42 -6.36 16.80
CA ILE A 316 -4.57 -6.32 17.70
C ILE A 316 -3.96 -6.16 19.09
N LEU A 317 -4.07 -4.97 19.68
CA LEU A 317 -3.47 -4.63 20.95
C LEU A 317 -3.71 -5.77 21.96
N GLN A 318 -2.63 -6.39 22.42
CA GLN A 318 -2.61 -7.24 23.61
C GLN A 318 -1.94 -6.47 24.74
#